data_AF-A0AAU4MD79-F1
#
_entry.id   AF-A0AAU4MD79-F1
#
_cell.length_a   1.000
_cell.length_b   1.000
_cell.length_c   1.000
_cell.angle_alpha   90.00
_cell.angle_beta   90.00
_cell.angle_gamma   90.00
#
_symmetry.space_group_name_H-M   'P 1'
#
loop_
_entity.id
_entity.type
_entity.pdbx_description
1 polymer ?
#
loop_
_entity_poly.entity_id
_entity_poly.type
_entity_poly.pdbx_seq_one_letter_code
_entity_poly.pdbx_strand_id
1 'polypeptide(L)'
;MNLDFSAEPLFSWYVVLLFISGVAMLGIGSTNFGGLSIGWRIFNVLAGLGFAGYGIYLGFIFEGGEYIIFFKAFILPVVLIVQFVRSLGARNSVRPAPVAGPNQAG
;
A
#
# COMPACT_ATOMS: atom_id res chain seq x y z
N MET A 1 -18.19 -19.10 -0.69
CA MET A 1 -17.35 -17.97 -1.15
C MET A 1 -18.31 -16.90 -1.65
N ASN A 2 -18.22 -15.68 -1.14
CA ASN A 2 -19.20 -14.62 -1.39
C ASN A 2 -18.89 -13.78 -2.64
N LEU A 3 -17.83 -14.11 -3.37
CA LEU A 3 -17.50 -13.41 -4.60
C LEU A 3 -18.37 -13.95 -5.73
N ASP A 4 -19.42 -13.20 -6.05
CA ASP A 4 -20.25 -13.39 -7.24
C ASP A 4 -20.21 -12.13 -8.09
N PHE A 5 -19.41 -12.17 -9.17
CA PHE A 5 -19.25 -11.04 -10.09
C PHE A 5 -20.44 -10.83 -11.02
N SER A 6 -21.35 -11.81 -11.12
CA SER A 6 -22.53 -11.71 -11.98
C SER A 6 -23.73 -11.17 -11.19
N ALA A 7 -23.90 -11.62 -9.94
CA ALA A 7 -24.98 -11.16 -9.07
C ALA A 7 -24.63 -9.87 -8.34
N GLU A 8 -23.42 -9.77 -7.78
CA GLU A 8 -22.98 -8.63 -6.95
C GLU A 8 -21.60 -8.09 -7.37
N PRO A 9 -21.51 -7.49 -8.57
CA PRO A 9 -20.23 -7.02 -9.12
C PRO A 9 -19.54 -5.96 -8.25
N LEU A 10 -20.31 -5.03 -7.67
CA LEU A 10 -19.75 -3.95 -6.83
C LEU A 10 -19.13 -4.49 -5.53
N PHE A 11 -19.82 -5.41 -4.86
CA PHE A 11 -19.30 -6.05 -3.65
C PHE A 11 -18.05 -6.86 -3.97
N SER A 12 -18.12 -7.68 -5.02
CA SER A 12 -17.00 -8.54 -5.41
C SER A 12 -15.75 -7.72 -5.76
N TRP A 13 -15.90 -6.62 -6.49
CA TRP A 13 -14.79 -5.68 -6.73
C TRP A 13 -14.31 -4.94 -5.50
N TYR A 14 -15.20 -4.54 -4.60
CA TYR A 14 -14.79 -3.96 -3.33
C TYR A 14 -13.88 -4.92 -2.54
N VAL A 15 -14.24 -6.20 -2.43
CA VAL A 15 -13.45 -7.21 -1.72
C VAL A 15 -12.09 -7.44 -2.37
N VAL A 16 -12.05 -7.54 -3.71
CA VAL A 16 -10.78 -7.73 -4.44
C VAL A 16 -9.87 -6.52 -4.26
N LEU A 17 -10.41 -5.30 -4.39
CA LEU A 17 -9.63 -4.07 -4.18
C LEU A 17 -9.09 -3.98 -2.75
N LEU A 18 -9.90 -4.35 -1.74
CA LEU A 18 -9.46 -4.44 -0.34
C LEU A 18 -8.26 -5.37 -0.21
N PHE A 19 -8.38 -6.58 -0.75
CA PHE A 19 -7.34 -7.60 -0.65
C PHE A 19 -6.03 -7.15 -1.34
N ILE A 20 -6.11 -6.69 -2.59
CA ILE A 20 -4.94 -6.23 -3.36
C ILE A 20 -4.27 -5.04 -2.66
N SER A 21 -5.04 -4.06 -2.19
CA SER A 21 -4.52 -2.90 -1.48
C SER A 21 -3.84 -3.31 -0.18
N GLY A 22 -4.43 -4.25 0.55
CA GLY A 22 -3.86 -4.79 1.79
C GLY A 22 -2.52 -5.47 1.55
N VAL A 23 -2.43 -6.35 0.54
CA VAL A 23 -1.18 -7.03 0.15
C VAL A 23 -0.11 -6.02 -0.29
N ALA A 24 -0.48 -5.00 -1.07
CA ALA A 24 0.45 -3.95 -1.47
C ALA A 24 1.01 -3.18 -0.27
N MET A 25 0.16 -2.79 0.68
CA MET A 25 0.59 -2.09 1.90
C MET A 25 1.47 -2.97 2.80
N LEU A 26 1.16 -4.27 2.92
CA LEU A 26 2.03 -5.23 3.60
C LEU A 26 3.40 -5.29 2.94
N GLY A 27 3.47 -5.41 1.62
CA GLY A 27 4.74 -5.41 0.87
C GLY A 27 5.57 -4.14 1.09
N ILE A 28 4.93 -2.97 1.07
CA ILE A 28 5.60 -1.68 1.33
C ILE A 28 6.12 -1.62 2.76
N GLY A 29 5.30 -1.96 3.76
CA GLY A 29 5.68 -1.86 5.17
C GLY A 29 6.75 -2.88 5.59
N SER A 30 6.69 -4.09 5.03
CA SER A 30 7.63 -5.17 5.34
C SER A 30 9.01 -4.96 4.73
N THR A 31 9.12 -4.21 3.63
CA THR A 31 10.40 -3.92 2.99
C THR A 31 11.05 -2.66 3.56
N ASN A 32 12.38 -2.53 3.41
CA ASN A 32 13.11 -1.31 3.77
C ASN A 32 13.38 -0.42 2.54
N PHE A 33 12.64 -0.66 1.44
CA PHE A 33 12.75 0.12 0.22
C PHE A 33 12.14 1.51 0.40
N GLY A 34 12.65 2.52 -0.32
CA GLY A 34 12.09 3.88 -0.28
C GLY A 34 12.51 4.73 0.93
N GLY A 35 13.11 4.15 1.99
CA GLY A 35 13.63 4.94 3.13
C GLY A 35 12.52 5.44 4.04
N LEU A 36 11.42 4.70 4.03
CA LEU A 36 10.26 4.95 4.84
C LEU A 36 10.63 4.82 6.32
N SER A 37 10.24 5.80 7.14
CA SER A 37 10.52 5.75 8.57
C SER A 37 9.85 4.55 9.23
N ILE A 38 10.40 4.09 10.35
CA ILE A 38 9.89 2.91 11.06
C ILE A 38 8.40 3.04 11.43
N GLY A 39 7.96 4.24 11.83
CA GLY A 39 6.56 4.52 12.15
C GLY A 39 5.65 4.36 10.94
N TRP A 40 6.06 4.87 9.77
CA TRP A 40 5.31 4.70 8.53
C TRP A 40 5.27 3.26 8.05
N ARG A 41 6.34 2.48 8.28
CA ARG A 41 6.36 1.04 7.97
C ARG A 41 5.36 0.28 8.82
N ILE A 42 5.37 0.49 10.14
CA ILE A 42 4.40 -0.12 11.07
C ILE A 42 2.98 0.26 10.66
N PHE A 43 2.74 1.53 10.34
CA PHE A 43 1.43 2.00 9.87
C PHE A 43 0.97 1.28 8.60
N ASN A 44 1.86 1.12 7.60
CA ASN A 44 1.56 0.37 6.37
C ASN A 44 1.23 -1.10 6.68
N VAL A 45 1.96 -1.74 7.59
CA VAL A 45 1.67 -3.13 7.98
C VAL A 45 0.30 -3.24 8.66
N LEU A 46 0.00 -2.39 9.63
CA LEU A 46 -1.29 -2.42 10.33
C LEU A 46 -2.47 -2.12 9.41
N ALA A 47 -2.34 -1.09 8.56
CA ALA A 47 -3.34 -0.79 7.54
C ALA A 47 -3.49 -1.94 6.54
N GLY A 48 -2.37 -2.54 6.10
CA GLY A 48 -2.35 -3.69 5.21
C GLY A 48 -3.08 -4.91 5.79
N LEU A 49 -2.83 -5.24 7.06
CA LEU A 49 -3.53 -6.30 7.78
C LEU A 49 -5.04 -6.01 7.88
N GLY A 50 -5.43 -4.76 8.16
CA GLY A 50 -6.84 -4.37 8.20
C GLY A 50 -7.52 -4.56 6.84
N PHE A 51 -6.91 -4.08 5.76
CA PHE A 51 -7.46 -4.19 4.40
C PHE A 51 -7.52 -5.65 3.91
N ALA A 52 -6.40 -6.38 4.01
CA ALA A 52 -6.34 -7.77 3.57
C ALA A 52 -7.23 -8.67 4.43
N GLY A 53 -7.18 -8.51 5.76
CA GLY A 53 -8.01 -9.25 6.70
C GLY A 53 -9.50 -9.01 6.48
N TYR A 54 -9.91 -7.76 6.26
CA TYR A 54 -11.31 -7.46 6.00
C TYR A 54 -11.78 -7.98 4.64
N GLY A 55 -10.94 -7.89 3.60
CA GLY A 55 -11.22 -8.53 2.31
C GLY A 55 -11.37 -10.05 2.41
N ILE A 56 -10.47 -10.73 3.13
CA ILE A 56 -10.57 -12.18 3.38
C ILE A 56 -11.85 -12.50 4.15
N TYR A 57 -12.15 -11.74 5.21
CA TYR A 57 -13.36 -11.93 6.01
C TYR A 57 -14.62 -11.82 5.14
N LEU A 58 -14.77 -10.75 4.38
CA LEU A 58 -15.93 -10.54 3.52
C LEU A 58 -16.03 -11.57 2.38
N GLY A 59 -14.90 -11.97 1.78
CA GLY A 59 -14.90 -12.89 0.62
C GLY A 59 -15.13 -14.36 0.99
N PHE A 60 -14.66 -14.79 2.16
CA PHE A 60 -14.57 -16.22 2.49
C PHE A 60 -15.26 -16.63 3.79
N ILE A 61 -15.40 -15.73 4.77
CA ILE A 61 -15.88 -16.08 6.12
C ILE A 61 -17.28 -15.52 6.40
N PHE A 62 -17.59 -14.35 5.86
CA PHE A 62 -18.91 -13.75 5.99
C PHE A 62 -19.96 -14.67 5.36
N GLU A 63 -21.17 -14.76 5.91
CA GLU A 63 -22.22 -15.66 5.39
C GLU A 63 -23.51 -14.90 5.02
N GLY A 64 -23.51 -13.57 5.17
CA GLY A 64 -24.65 -12.70 4.91
C GLY A 64 -24.96 -11.77 6.08
N GLY A 65 -25.78 -10.75 5.80
CA GLY A 65 -26.13 -9.67 6.74
C GLY A 65 -25.76 -8.29 6.19
N GLU A 66 -25.84 -7.26 7.03
CA GLU A 66 -25.41 -5.92 6.65
C GLU A 66 -23.89 -5.78 6.75
N TYR A 67 -23.29 -5.18 5.73
CA TYR A 67 -21.88 -4.86 5.69
C TYR A 67 -21.68 -3.41 5.27
N ILE A 68 -20.59 -2.81 5.72
CA ILE A 68 -20.27 -1.41 5.43
C ILE A 68 -19.24 -1.36 4.32
N ILE A 69 -19.67 -0.86 3.17
CA ILE A 69 -18.76 -0.47 2.09
C ILE A 69 -18.23 0.92 2.41
N PHE A 70 -16.90 1.06 2.52
CA PHE A 70 -16.28 2.35 2.72
C PHE A 70 -15.20 2.62 1.67
N PHE A 71 -15.61 2.92 0.43
CA PHE A 71 -14.68 3.19 -0.67
C PHE A 71 -13.70 4.34 -0.37
N LYS A 72 -14.07 5.30 0.48
CA LYS A 72 -13.17 6.37 0.90
C LYS A 72 -11.94 5.85 1.64
N ALA A 73 -11.99 4.66 2.22
CA ALA A 73 -10.83 3.99 2.81
C ALA A 73 -9.68 3.86 1.81
N PHE A 74 -9.97 3.62 0.53
CA PHE A 74 -8.96 3.41 -0.52
C PHE A 74 -8.13 4.65 -0.85
N ILE A 75 -8.53 5.84 -0.40
CA ILE A 75 -7.67 7.02 -0.52
C ILE A 75 -6.35 6.77 0.20
N LEU A 76 -6.38 6.10 1.36
CA LEU A 76 -5.20 5.78 2.14
C LEU A 76 -4.18 4.92 1.36
N PRO A 77 -4.50 3.68 0.91
CA PRO A 77 -3.55 2.88 0.14
C PRO A 77 -3.09 3.58 -1.13
N VAL A 78 -3.98 4.25 -1.87
CA VAL A 78 -3.60 4.93 -3.12
C VAL A 78 -2.54 6.00 -2.85
N VAL A 79 -2.77 6.86 -1.84
CA VAL A 79 -1.82 7.91 -1.48
C VAL A 79 -0.47 7.33 -1.03
N LEU A 80 -0.49 6.29 -0.19
CA LEU A 80 0.74 5.66 0.30
C LEU A 80 1.54 4.97 -0.81
N ILE A 81 0.86 4.25 -1.70
CA ILE A 81 1.49 3.59 -2.85
C ILE A 81 2.11 4.64 -3.79
N VAL A 82 1.39 5.72 -4.10
CA VAL A 82 1.93 6.81 -4.95
C VAL A 82 3.15 7.46 -4.31
N GLN A 83 3.12 7.75 -3.01
CA GLN A 83 4.27 8.31 -2.29
C GLN A 83 5.46 7.35 -2.32
N PHE A 84 5.23 6.05 -2.10
CA PHE A 84 6.26 5.03 -2.19
C PHE A 84 6.90 4.98 -3.59
N VAL A 85 6.10 4.91 -4.66
CA VAL A 85 6.60 4.90 -6.05
C VAL A 85 7.42 6.16 -6.36
N ARG A 86 6.95 7.34 -5.92
CA ARG A 86 7.70 8.60 -6.08
C ARG A 86 9.05 8.56 -5.34
N SER A 87 9.09 7.96 -4.16
CA SER A 87 10.34 7.81 -3.38
C SER A 87 11.38 6.92 -4.07
N LEU A 88 10.93 5.91 -4.83
CA LEU A 88 11.83 5.06 -5.61
C LEU A 88 12.43 5.85 -6.79
N GLY A 89 11.62 6.64 -7.50
CA GLY A 89 12.07 7.46 -8.62
C GLY A 89 13.07 8.55 -8.24
N ALA A 90 12.86 9.23 -7.11
CA ALA A 90 13.74 10.31 -6.65
C ALA A 90 15.18 9.84 -6.33
N ARG A 91 15.35 8.57 -5.95
CA ARG A 91 16.67 7.99 -5.64
C ARG A 91 17.57 7.84 -6.86
N ASN A 92 16.99 7.60 -8.04
CA ASN A 92 17.76 7.49 -9.28
C ASN A 92 18.34 8.84 -9.74
N SER A 93 17.81 9.96 -9.26
CA SER A 93 18.23 11.31 -9.67
C SER A 93 19.39 11.88 -8.84
N VAL A 94 19.74 11.25 -7.71
CA VAL A 94 20.88 11.69 -6.87
C VAL A 94 22.16 11.09 -7.43
N ARG A 95 22.67 11.68 -8.51
CA ARG A 95 24.06 11.48 -8.96
C ARG A 95 24.97 12.19 -7.94
N PRO A 96 26.00 11.55 -7.36
CA PRO A 96 26.93 12.24 -6.47
C PRO A 96 27.60 13.39 -7.24
N ALA A 97 27.52 14.62 -6.71
CA ALA A 97 28.33 15.72 -7.22
C ALA A 97 29.81 15.31 -7.12
N PRO A 98 30.64 15.53 -8.16
CA PRO A 98 32.07 15.24 -8.07
C PRO A 98 32.66 16.01 -6.89
N VAL A 99 33.30 15.28 -5.97
CA VAL A 99 34.06 15.86 -4.87
C VAL A 99 35.16 16.72 -5.48
N ALA A 100 35.03 18.05 -5.40
CA ALA A 100 36.10 18.97 -5.75
C ALA A 100 37.23 18.76 -4.73
N GLY A 101 38.29 18.08 -5.14
CA GLY A 101 39.44 17.74 -4.31
C GLY A 101 40.20 18.99 -3.82
N PRO A 102 40.84 18.92 -2.65
CA PRO A 102 41.54 20.05 -2.04
C PRO A 102 42.89 20.30 -2.72
N ASN A 103 42.88 20.90 -3.91
CA ASN A 103 44.09 21.41 -4.58
C ASN A 103 43.91 22.89 -4.91
N GLN A 104 43.96 23.73 -3.88
CA GLN A 104 44.37 25.13 -4.01
C GLN A 104 45.37 25.42 -2.89
N ALA A 105 46.56 24.85 -3.04
CA ALA A 105 47.78 25.30 -2.39
C ALA A 105 48.66 25.91 -3.50
N GLY A 106 49.14 27.13 -3.29
CA GLY A 106 50.01 27.88 -4.19
C GLY A 106 50.04 29.35 -3.81
#